data_AF-A0A7C1EET7-F1
#
_entry.id   AF-A0A7C1EET7-F1
#
_cell.length_a   1.000
_cell.length_b   1.000
_cell.length_c   1.000
_cell.angle_alpha   90.00
_cell.angle_beta   90.00
_cell.angle_gamma   90.00
#
_symmetry.space_group_name_H-M   'P 1'
#
loop_
_entity.id
_entity.type
_entity.pdbx_description
1 polymer ?
#
loop_
_entity_poly.entity_id
_entity_poly.type
_entity_poly.pdbx_seq_one_letter_code
_entity_poly.pdbx_strand_id
1 'polypeptide(L)'
;MDISHSLLAVVVEVIFMPKKMEDRVCRGIFDKISDNHGIISYTNAKGIAVMSSAEEKSNLIRYRIAGDRMLLTYEFTKNSLNYYNGLIGDFIDIFAKDTGINVFAAHNTVIRKNAKITDLPDSREYLLRKVLGFDDAKLTAFKRPLHLAGTRIFFPPIKEDKSSFDIKIESSLEDPRNLFIENRGIFAYAVDYKKNRDEIARSMEKTDKFIAENVMDFLSRFDKEA
;
A
#
# COMPACT_ATOMS: atom_id res chain seq x y z
N MET A 1 19.31 10.63 13.35
CA MET A 1 17.88 10.89 13.53
C MET A 1 17.16 9.55 13.54
N ASP A 2 16.55 9.20 14.66
CA ASP A 2 15.72 8.00 14.74
C ASP A 2 14.36 8.31 14.13
N ILE A 3 14.00 7.55 13.10
CA ILE A 3 12.69 7.59 12.47
C ILE A 3 11.96 6.32 12.87
N SER A 4 10.98 6.45 13.76
CA SER A 4 10.06 5.33 14.03
C SER A 4 8.90 5.38 13.04
N HIS A 5 8.38 4.23 12.63
CA HIS A 5 7.26 4.19 11.71
C HIS A 5 6.25 3.11 12.07
N SER A 6 4.97 3.38 11.79
CA SER A 6 3.87 2.45 11.98
C SER A 6 3.16 2.20 10.65
N LEU A 7 2.70 0.96 10.44
CA LEU A 7 1.91 0.58 9.29
C LEU A 7 0.50 1.16 9.43
N LEU A 8 0.00 1.79 8.36
CA LEU A 8 -1.35 2.35 8.29
C LEU A 8 -2.26 1.54 7.37
N ALA A 9 -1.72 1.13 6.22
CA ALA A 9 -2.48 0.44 5.21
C ALA A 9 -1.59 -0.45 4.33
N VAL A 10 -2.22 -1.49 3.82
CA VAL A 10 -1.68 -2.39 2.79
C VAL A 10 -2.74 -2.57 1.73
N VAL A 11 -2.40 -2.35 0.47
CA VAL A 11 -3.28 -2.64 -0.66
C VAL A 11 -2.52 -3.48 -1.67
N VAL A 12 -3.11 -4.59 -2.10
CA VAL A 12 -2.57 -5.43 -3.17
C VAL A 12 -3.59 -5.53 -4.28
N GLU A 13 -3.19 -5.11 -5.47
CA GLU A 13 -3.95 -5.29 -6.71
C GLU A 13 -3.26 -6.36 -7.54
N VAL A 14 -3.99 -7.38 -7.97
CA VAL A 14 -3.48 -8.42 -8.87
C VAL A 14 -4.32 -8.43 -10.12
N ILE A 15 -3.68 -8.26 -11.27
CA ILE A 15 -4.30 -8.19 -12.59
C ILE A 15 -4.11 -9.54 -13.27
N PHE A 16 -5.16 -10.06 -13.88
CA PHE A 16 -5.15 -11.33 -14.59
C PHE A 16 -5.93 -11.23 -15.90
N MET A 17 -5.85 -12.29 -16.70
CA MET A 17 -6.59 -12.33 -17.97
C MET A 17 -8.11 -12.25 -17.71
N PRO A 18 -8.84 -11.40 -18.47
CA PRO A 18 -10.27 -11.23 -18.26
C PRO A 18 -11.03 -12.56 -18.27
N LYS A 19 -11.79 -12.80 -17.22
CA LYS A 19 -12.66 -13.96 -17.03
C LYS A 19 -13.96 -13.51 -16.38
N LYS A 20 -15.09 -14.00 -16.90
CA LYS A 20 -16.39 -13.76 -16.26
C LYS A 20 -16.41 -14.46 -14.90
N MET A 21 -16.60 -13.68 -13.83
CA MET A 21 -16.71 -14.22 -12.47
C MET A 21 -18.14 -14.64 -12.19
N GLU A 22 -18.32 -15.93 -11.93
CA GLU A 22 -19.61 -16.48 -11.51
C GLU A 22 -19.85 -16.15 -10.04
N ASP A 23 -21.04 -15.65 -9.72
CA ASP A 23 -21.41 -15.29 -8.35
C ASP A 23 -21.26 -16.48 -7.37
N ARG A 24 -21.59 -17.69 -7.82
CA ARG A 24 -21.40 -18.93 -7.06
C ARG A 24 -19.94 -19.15 -6.64
N VAL A 25 -18.98 -18.85 -7.53
CA VAL A 25 -17.55 -19.00 -7.25
C VAL A 25 -17.10 -17.95 -6.24
N CYS A 26 -17.47 -16.67 -6.46
CA CYS A 26 -17.15 -15.58 -5.53
C CYS A 26 -17.76 -15.80 -4.14
N ARG A 27 -18.99 -16.31 -4.08
CA ARG A 27 -19.66 -16.67 -2.83
C ARG A 27 -18.92 -17.81 -2.10
N GLY A 28 -18.48 -18.84 -2.83
CA GLY A 28 -17.69 -19.92 -2.27
C GLY A 28 -16.33 -19.47 -1.72
N ILE A 29 -15.70 -18.47 -2.35
CA ILE A 29 -14.49 -17.83 -1.82
C ILE A 29 -14.81 -17.08 -0.53
N PHE A 30 -15.90 -16.29 -0.50
CA PHE A 30 -16.35 -15.58 0.70
C PHE A 30 -16.59 -16.55 1.88
N ASP A 31 -17.30 -17.65 1.65
CA ASP A 31 -17.62 -18.63 2.70
C ASP A 31 -16.35 -19.32 3.26
N LYS A 32 -15.24 -19.36 2.52
CA LYS A 32 -13.95 -19.92 2.98
C LYS A 32 -13.11 -18.95 3.81
N ILE A 33 -13.25 -17.65 3.56
CA ILE A 33 -12.41 -16.62 4.18
C ILE A 33 -13.14 -15.85 5.29
N SER A 34 -14.47 -15.96 5.39
CA SER A 34 -15.29 -15.15 6.31
C SER A 34 -14.74 -15.16 7.73
N ASP A 35 -14.43 -16.34 8.23
CA ASP A 35 -14.04 -16.56 9.63
C ASP A 35 -12.59 -16.14 9.86
N ASN A 36 -11.68 -16.61 9.00
CA ASN A 36 -10.24 -16.41 9.18
C ASN A 36 -9.77 -14.98 8.87
N HIS A 37 -10.50 -14.25 8.01
CA HIS A 37 -10.13 -12.89 7.60
C HIS A 37 -10.98 -11.82 8.30
N GLY A 38 -11.96 -12.19 9.15
CA GLY A 38 -12.87 -11.24 9.79
C GLY A 38 -13.80 -10.53 8.79
N ILE A 39 -14.15 -11.22 7.72
CA ILE A 39 -15.00 -10.73 6.62
C ILE A 39 -16.43 -11.18 6.90
N ILE A 40 -17.35 -10.23 7.10
CA ILE A 40 -18.73 -10.54 7.53
C ILE A 40 -19.80 -10.24 6.48
N SER A 41 -19.42 -9.53 5.42
CA SER A 41 -20.35 -9.04 4.41
C SER A 41 -19.89 -9.45 3.01
N TYR A 42 -20.87 -9.79 2.17
CA TYR A 42 -20.69 -10.10 0.76
C TYR A 42 -21.76 -9.38 -0.05
N THR A 43 -21.33 -8.70 -1.10
CA THR A 43 -22.22 -8.13 -2.12
C THR A 43 -21.68 -8.44 -3.49
N ASN A 44 -22.56 -8.70 -4.46
CA ASN A 44 -22.17 -8.80 -5.86
C ASN A 44 -23.09 -7.93 -6.70
N ALA A 45 -22.51 -6.91 -7.32
CA ALA A 45 -23.23 -5.99 -8.19
C ALA A 45 -22.51 -5.92 -9.53
N LYS A 46 -23.25 -6.20 -10.61
CA LYS A 46 -22.76 -6.10 -12.01
C LYS A 46 -21.46 -6.90 -12.27
N GLY A 47 -21.31 -8.07 -11.63
CA GLY A 47 -20.13 -8.94 -11.80
C GLY A 47 -18.89 -8.49 -11.02
N ILE A 48 -19.07 -7.62 -10.03
CA ILE A 48 -18.03 -7.23 -9.08
C ILE A 48 -18.47 -7.72 -7.71
N ALA A 49 -17.74 -8.70 -7.18
CA ALA A 49 -17.92 -9.15 -5.81
C ALA A 49 -17.11 -8.26 -4.86
N VAL A 50 -17.74 -7.81 -3.78
CA VAL A 50 -17.12 -7.04 -2.71
C VAL A 50 -17.39 -7.75 -1.38
N MET A 51 -16.32 -7.97 -0.64
CA MET A 51 -16.31 -8.61 0.67
C MET A 51 -15.70 -7.64 1.67
N SER A 52 -16.32 -7.46 2.84
CA SER A 52 -15.78 -6.53 3.83
C SER A 52 -16.02 -6.94 5.29
N SER A 53 -15.13 -6.46 6.16
CA SER A 53 -15.27 -6.53 7.61
C SER A 53 -16.37 -5.59 8.13
N ALA A 54 -16.72 -5.73 9.40
CA ALA A 54 -17.75 -4.93 10.06
C ALA A 54 -17.26 -3.53 10.44
N GLU A 55 -16.00 -3.43 10.84
CA GLU A 55 -15.41 -2.21 11.38
C GLU A 55 -14.91 -1.29 10.26
N GLU A 56 -15.65 -0.21 9.98
CA GLU A 56 -15.23 0.79 8.98
C GLU A 56 -14.20 1.79 9.53
N LYS A 57 -14.10 1.92 10.87
CA LYS A 57 -13.30 2.95 11.56
C LYS A 57 -12.08 2.40 12.30
N SER A 58 -11.90 1.08 12.35
CA SER A 58 -10.73 0.45 12.95
C SER A 58 -10.46 -0.89 12.27
N ASN A 59 -9.28 -1.09 11.70
CA ASN A 59 -8.90 -2.32 10.98
C ASN A 59 -9.91 -2.73 9.88
N LEU A 60 -10.10 -1.83 8.91
CA LEU A 60 -10.99 -2.08 7.77
C LEU A 60 -10.32 -3.08 6.82
N ILE A 61 -11.06 -4.13 6.46
CA ILE A 61 -10.64 -5.14 5.48
C ILE A 61 -11.68 -5.15 4.35
N ARG A 62 -11.22 -5.04 3.11
CA ARG A 62 -12.08 -5.09 1.93
C ARG A 62 -11.41 -5.85 0.80
N TYR A 63 -12.08 -6.88 0.30
CA TYR A 63 -11.68 -7.59 -0.89
C TYR A 63 -12.65 -7.32 -2.02
N ARG A 64 -12.12 -7.18 -3.22
CA ARG A 64 -12.91 -6.99 -4.43
C ARG A 64 -12.40 -7.95 -5.50
N ILE A 65 -13.31 -8.69 -6.10
CA ILE A 65 -13.04 -9.52 -7.27
C ILE A 65 -13.83 -8.95 -8.44
N ALA A 66 -13.13 -8.57 -9.50
CA ALA A 66 -13.68 -8.15 -10.77
C ALA A 66 -13.29 -9.14 -11.88
N GLY A 67 -13.74 -8.89 -13.10
CA GLY A 67 -13.48 -9.79 -14.23
C GLY A 67 -12.03 -9.86 -14.67
N ASP A 68 -11.21 -8.85 -14.36
CA ASP A 68 -9.82 -8.72 -14.84
C ASP A 68 -8.80 -8.52 -13.69
N ARG A 69 -9.27 -8.43 -12.45
CA ARG A 69 -8.43 -8.17 -11.29
C ARG A 69 -9.07 -8.55 -9.97
N MET A 70 -8.24 -8.66 -8.95
CA MET A 70 -8.63 -8.63 -7.55
C MET A 70 -7.90 -7.51 -6.82
N LEU A 71 -8.55 -6.96 -5.80
CA LEU A 71 -8.02 -5.92 -4.93
C LEU A 71 -8.23 -6.34 -3.48
N LEU A 72 -7.15 -6.42 -2.73
CA LEU A 72 -7.16 -6.65 -1.28
C LEU A 72 -6.73 -5.37 -0.59
N THR A 73 -7.58 -4.84 0.28
CA THR A 73 -7.37 -3.58 0.98
C THR A 73 -7.46 -3.82 2.49
N TYR A 74 -6.43 -3.36 3.20
CA TYR A 74 -6.35 -3.32 4.65
C TYR A 74 -6.02 -1.89 5.05
N GLU A 75 -6.90 -1.23 5.79
CA GLU A 75 -6.73 0.16 6.27
C GLU A 75 -6.86 0.20 7.79
N PHE A 76 -6.27 1.22 8.43
CA PHE A 76 -6.21 1.33 9.90
C PHE A 76 -5.60 0.08 10.55
N THR A 77 -4.50 -0.39 9.97
CA THR A 77 -3.88 -1.67 10.32
C THR A 77 -3.37 -1.68 11.76
N LYS A 78 -3.64 -2.78 12.48
CA LYS A 78 -3.20 -3.00 13.87
C LYS A 78 -2.08 -4.02 14.00
N ASN A 79 -1.89 -4.85 12.97
CA ASN A 79 -0.90 -5.93 12.96
C ASN A 79 0.34 -5.58 12.14
N SER A 80 1.36 -6.43 12.20
CA SER A 80 2.55 -6.30 11.36
C SER A 80 2.25 -6.59 9.89
N LEU A 81 3.13 -6.15 8.99
CA LEU A 81 3.03 -6.47 7.56
C LEU A 81 2.97 -7.99 7.30
N ASN A 82 3.71 -8.78 8.08
CA ASN A 82 3.75 -10.24 7.95
C ASN A 82 2.38 -10.88 8.18
N TYR A 83 1.58 -10.34 9.10
CA TYR A 83 0.21 -10.81 9.33
C TYR A 83 -0.64 -10.63 8.07
N TYR A 84 -0.59 -9.44 7.45
CA TYR A 84 -1.35 -9.14 6.24
C TYR A 84 -0.83 -9.91 5.02
N ASN A 85 0.48 -10.14 4.95
CA ASN A 85 1.08 -11.00 3.93
C ASN A 85 0.50 -12.43 3.99
N GLY A 86 0.33 -12.98 5.20
CA GLY A 86 -0.31 -14.27 5.42
C GLY A 86 -1.76 -14.32 4.91
N LEU A 87 -2.58 -13.31 5.25
CA LEU A 87 -3.96 -13.22 4.77
C LEU A 87 -4.03 -13.07 3.25
N ILE A 88 -3.15 -12.28 2.64
CA ILE A 88 -3.11 -12.11 1.19
C ILE A 88 -2.75 -13.43 0.51
N GLY A 89 -1.74 -14.15 1.01
CA GLY A 89 -1.36 -15.46 0.49
C GLY A 89 -2.50 -16.47 0.57
N ASP A 90 -3.20 -16.56 1.71
CA ASP A 90 -4.34 -17.46 1.89
C ASP A 90 -5.48 -17.13 0.90
N PHE A 91 -5.82 -15.84 0.75
CA PHE A 91 -6.84 -15.44 -0.21
C PHE A 91 -6.46 -15.79 -1.65
N ILE A 92 -5.22 -15.52 -2.06
CA ILE A 92 -4.78 -15.79 -3.44
C ILE A 92 -4.77 -17.30 -3.72
N ASP A 93 -4.41 -18.13 -2.74
CA ASP A 93 -4.50 -19.59 -2.85
C ASP A 93 -5.94 -20.06 -3.08
N ILE A 94 -6.86 -19.59 -2.25
CA ILE A 94 -8.29 -19.92 -2.36
C ILE A 94 -8.82 -19.46 -3.72
N PHE A 95 -8.50 -18.23 -4.11
CA PHE A 95 -8.87 -17.65 -5.40
C PHE A 95 -8.33 -18.49 -6.57
N ALA A 96 -7.04 -18.82 -6.59
CA ALA A 96 -6.40 -19.55 -7.66
C ALA A 96 -6.95 -20.98 -7.78
N LYS A 97 -7.23 -21.62 -6.64
CA LYS A 97 -7.84 -22.96 -6.57
C LYS A 97 -9.27 -22.96 -7.12
N ASP A 98 -10.10 -22.01 -6.69
CA ASP A 98 -11.53 -22.01 -7.00
C ASP A 98 -11.83 -21.44 -8.40
N THR A 99 -11.02 -20.50 -8.87
CA THR A 99 -11.20 -19.89 -10.20
C THR A 99 -10.37 -20.57 -11.28
N GLY A 100 -9.32 -21.31 -10.92
CA GLY A 100 -8.33 -21.84 -11.87
C GLY A 100 -7.42 -20.77 -12.49
N ILE A 101 -7.52 -19.50 -12.06
CA ILE A 101 -6.63 -18.42 -12.52
C ILE A 101 -5.32 -18.52 -11.75
N ASN A 102 -4.24 -18.83 -12.48
CA ASN A 102 -2.90 -19.00 -11.89
C ASN A 102 -1.85 -18.10 -12.56
N VAL A 103 -2.21 -17.41 -13.64
CA VAL A 103 -1.31 -16.47 -14.31
C VAL A 103 -1.80 -15.06 -14.03
N PHE A 104 -0.99 -14.30 -13.32
CA PHE A 104 -1.21 -12.88 -13.07
C PHE A 104 -0.37 -12.10 -14.06
N ALA A 105 -0.97 -11.17 -14.79
CA ALA A 105 -0.30 -10.38 -15.82
C ALA A 105 0.60 -9.29 -15.22
N ALA A 106 0.19 -8.76 -14.08
CA ALA A 106 0.91 -7.77 -13.29
C ALA A 106 0.29 -7.66 -11.90
N HIS A 107 0.98 -7.02 -10.97
CA HIS A 107 0.42 -6.66 -9.67
C HIS A 107 1.03 -5.37 -9.13
N ASN A 108 0.31 -4.75 -8.20
CA ASN A 108 0.75 -3.57 -7.47
C ASN A 108 0.63 -3.84 -5.98
N THR A 109 1.58 -3.32 -5.21
CA THR A 109 1.49 -3.25 -3.76
C THR A 109 1.59 -1.80 -3.32
N VAL A 110 0.63 -1.35 -2.51
CA VAL A 110 0.69 -0.05 -1.84
C VAL A 110 0.90 -0.29 -0.35
N ILE A 111 1.92 0.34 0.23
CA ILE A 111 2.15 0.36 1.66
C ILE A 111 2.12 1.80 2.13
N ARG A 112 1.32 2.07 3.17
CA ARG A 112 1.25 3.36 3.83
C ARG A 112 1.80 3.26 5.24
N LYS A 113 2.65 4.21 5.62
CA LYS A 113 3.21 4.33 6.96
C LYS A 113 3.10 5.76 7.47
N ASN A 114 2.91 5.90 8.78
CA ASN A 114 3.25 7.12 9.48
C ASN A 114 4.70 7.00 9.94
N ALA A 115 5.52 8.00 9.67
CA ALA A 115 6.89 8.09 10.14
C ALA A 115 7.03 9.30 11.07
N LYS A 116 7.48 9.05 12.30
CA LYS A 116 7.75 10.08 13.29
C LYS A 116 9.23 10.42 13.24
N ILE A 117 9.52 11.68 12.96
CA ILE A 117 10.86 12.24 13.08
C ILE A 117 11.08 12.68 14.53
N THR A 118 12.10 12.15 15.18
CA THR A 118 12.44 12.52 16.57
C THR A 118 12.79 14.00 16.65
N ASP A 119 12.31 14.68 17.70
CA ASP A 119 12.51 16.11 17.99
C ASP A 119 11.97 17.10 16.94
N LEU A 120 11.17 16.64 15.99
CA LEU A 120 10.52 17.51 15.01
C LEU A 120 9.14 17.96 15.50
N PRO A 121 8.92 19.27 15.75
CA PRO A 121 7.63 19.79 16.16
C PRO A 121 6.60 19.84 15.02
N ASP A 122 7.06 19.99 13.76
CA ASP A 122 6.21 20.11 12.58
C ASP A 122 6.86 19.51 11.32
N SER A 123 6.24 18.47 10.77
CA SER A 123 6.64 17.79 9.53
C SER A 123 6.56 18.68 8.30
N ARG A 124 5.68 19.70 8.29
CA ARG A 124 5.57 20.66 7.19
C ARG A 124 6.82 21.53 7.11
N GLU A 125 7.29 21.99 8.26
CA GLU A 125 8.50 22.83 8.34
C GLU A 125 9.71 22.06 7.84
N TYR A 126 9.88 20.81 8.29
CA TYR A 126 10.94 19.93 7.82
C TYR A 126 10.89 19.72 6.30
N LEU A 127 9.73 19.35 5.75
CA LEU A 127 9.60 19.12 4.32
C LEU A 127 9.86 20.40 3.52
N LEU A 128 9.23 21.51 3.89
CA LEU A 128 9.34 22.75 3.13
C LEU A 128 10.74 23.35 3.23
N ARG A 129 11.29 23.48 4.44
CA ARG A 129 12.58 24.17 4.66
C ARG A 129 13.77 23.27 4.41
N LYS A 130 13.81 22.10 5.05
CA LYS A 130 15.00 21.22 4.99
C LYS A 130 15.05 20.41 3.70
N VAL A 131 13.93 19.79 3.30
CA VAL A 131 13.93 18.89 2.13
C VAL A 131 13.76 19.66 0.81
N LEU A 132 12.86 20.65 0.76
CA LEU A 132 12.52 21.37 -0.47
C LEU A 132 13.21 22.74 -0.62
N GLY A 133 13.85 23.26 0.44
CA GLY A 133 14.57 24.54 0.38
C GLY A 133 13.67 25.77 0.18
N PHE A 134 12.41 25.71 0.61
CA PHE A 134 11.53 26.86 0.65
C PHE A 134 11.83 27.74 1.87
N ASP A 135 11.91 29.04 1.62
CA ASP A 135 11.94 30.08 2.64
C ASP A 135 10.57 30.76 2.75
N ASP A 136 10.37 31.54 3.80
CA ASP A 136 9.10 32.22 4.05
C ASP A 136 8.73 33.21 2.94
N ALA A 137 9.72 33.83 2.31
CA ALA A 137 9.51 34.79 1.22
C ALA A 137 8.82 34.11 0.03
N LYS A 138 9.27 32.91 -0.36
CA LYS A 138 8.64 32.10 -1.41
C LYS A 138 7.22 31.68 -1.06
N LEU A 139 6.92 31.45 0.23
CA LEU A 139 5.58 31.03 0.68
C LEU A 139 4.57 32.17 0.75
N THR A 140 5.01 33.44 0.81
CA THR A 140 4.10 34.60 0.88
C THR A 140 3.14 34.70 -0.32
N ALA A 141 3.51 34.17 -1.49
CA ALA A 141 2.69 34.18 -2.69
C ALA A 141 1.32 33.49 -2.51
N PHE A 142 1.23 32.51 -1.60
CA PHE A 142 -0.01 31.78 -1.34
C PHE A 142 -1.05 32.59 -0.57
N LYS A 143 -0.63 33.67 0.14
CA LYS A 143 -1.51 34.55 0.94
C LYS A 143 -2.40 33.81 1.94
N ARG A 144 -2.05 32.56 2.28
CA ARG A 144 -2.78 31.66 3.18
C ARG A 144 -1.79 30.72 3.86
N PRO A 145 -2.08 30.26 5.09
CA PRO A 145 -1.25 29.25 5.75
C PRO A 145 -1.27 27.92 4.98
N LEU A 146 -0.11 27.26 4.90
CA LEU A 146 -0.01 25.90 4.36
C LEU A 146 -0.41 24.88 5.42
N HIS A 147 -1.41 24.07 5.08
CA HIS A 147 -1.92 23.01 5.97
C HIS A 147 -1.34 21.63 5.62
N LEU A 148 -0.87 21.46 4.38
CA LEU A 148 -0.27 20.23 3.88
C LEU A 148 0.89 20.59 2.96
N ALA A 149 1.99 19.87 3.08
CA ALA A 149 3.12 19.95 2.16
C ALA A 149 3.65 18.54 1.89
N GLY A 150 4.20 18.33 0.69
CA GLY A 150 4.79 17.05 0.35
C GLY A 150 5.36 17.00 -1.05
N THR A 151 5.87 15.82 -1.39
CA THR A 151 6.49 15.52 -2.67
C THR A 151 6.05 14.14 -3.15
N ARG A 152 6.12 13.94 -4.46
CA ARG A 152 5.93 12.64 -5.11
C ARG A 152 7.14 12.36 -6.00
N ILE A 153 7.75 11.21 -5.81
CA ILE A 153 8.98 10.80 -6.51
C ILE A 153 8.73 9.44 -7.15
N PHE A 154 8.96 9.35 -8.46
CA PHE A 154 8.80 8.12 -9.21
C PHE A 154 10.17 7.54 -9.58
N PHE A 155 10.37 6.27 -9.23
CA PHE A 155 11.56 5.48 -9.54
C PHE A 155 11.21 4.45 -10.63
N PRO A 156 11.63 4.69 -11.89
CA PRO A 156 11.37 3.76 -13.00
C PRO A 156 12.15 2.44 -12.84
N PRO A 157 11.79 1.39 -13.60
CA PRO A 157 12.53 0.13 -13.55
C PRO A 157 13.94 0.30 -14.12
N ILE A 158 14.88 -0.48 -13.60
CA ILE A 158 16.27 -0.55 -14.07
C ILE A 158 16.59 -1.94 -14.65
N LYS A 159 17.76 -2.12 -15.27
CA LYS A 159 18.10 -3.35 -15.97
C LYS A 159 18.11 -4.58 -15.04
N GLU A 160 18.59 -4.40 -13.82
CA GLU A 160 18.72 -5.44 -12.79
C GLU A 160 17.41 -5.65 -12.02
N ASP A 161 16.51 -4.68 -12.06
CA ASP A 161 15.28 -4.66 -11.28
C ASP A 161 14.09 -4.09 -12.09
N LYS A 162 13.15 -4.97 -12.42
CA LYS A 162 11.95 -4.63 -13.21
C LYS A 162 10.84 -3.95 -12.40
N SER A 163 10.96 -3.84 -11.07
CA SER A 163 9.96 -3.13 -10.28
C SER A 163 10.13 -1.61 -10.39
N SER A 164 9.03 -0.88 -10.30
CA SER A 164 9.03 0.58 -10.15
C SER A 164 8.45 0.95 -8.80
N PHE A 165 8.82 2.12 -8.29
CA PHE A 165 8.31 2.63 -7.02
C PHE A 165 7.79 4.06 -7.17
N ASP A 166 6.57 4.29 -6.73
CA ASP A 166 5.92 5.58 -6.74
C ASP A 166 5.71 6.02 -5.29
N ILE A 167 6.56 6.94 -4.85
CA ILE A 167 6.66 7.37 -3.46
C ILE A 167 5.96 8.70 -3.29
N LYS A 168 5.13 8.78 -2.28
CA LYS A 168 4.50 10.00 -1.83
C LYS A 168 4.90 10.25 -0.37
N ILE A 169 5.42 11.45 -0.08
CA ILE A 169 5.86 11.88 1.25
C ILE A 169 5.13 13.19 1.55
N GLU A 170 4.31 13.21 2.60
CA GLU A 170 3.53 14.38 3.00
C GLU A 170 3.61 14.59 4.51
N SER A 171 3.36 15.81 4.97
CA SER A 171 2.97 16.06 6.36
C SER A 171 1.65 15.35 6.66
N SER A 172 1.53 14.67 7.80
CA SER A 172 0.26 14.03 8.17
C SER A 172 -0.77 15.06 8.62
N LEU A 173 -2.02 14.89 8.16
CA LEU A 173 -3.17 15.70 8.59
C LEU A 173 -3.65 15.33 9.99
N GLU A 174 -3.39 14.10 10.44
CA GLU A 174 -3.86 13.60 11.74
C GLU A 174 -2.93 14.02 12.88
N ASP A 175 -1.61 14.00 12.64
CA ASP A 175 -0.60 14.47 13.59
C ASP A 175 0.48 15.24 12.81
N PRO A 176 0.60 16.56 12.99
CA PRO A 176 1.56 17.37 12.24
C PRO A 176 3.02 16.99 12.53
N ARG A 177 3.32 16.19 13.57
CA ARG A 177 4.67 15.70 13.87
C ARG A 177 5.06 14.47 13.05
N ASN A 178 4.10 13.87 12.36
CA ASN A 178 4.32 12.68 11.54
C ASN A 178 4.36 13.02 10.06
N LEU A 179 5.21 12.30 9.33
CA LEU A 179 5.13 12.20 7.89
C LEU A 179 4.20 11.05 7.50
N PHE A 180 3.31 11.29 6.57
CA PHE A 180 2.62 10.25 5.82
C PHE A 180 3.49 9.82 4.65
N ILE A 181 3.80 8.53 4.58
CA ILE A 181 4.58 7.93 3.48
C ILE A 181 3.74 6.85 2.82
N GLU A 182 3.52 6.97 1.52
CA GLU A 182 2.92 5.93 0.68
C GLU A 182 3.96 5.49 -0.35
N ASN A 183 4.18 4.19 -0.46
CA ASN A 183 4.93 3.59 -1.57
C ASN A 183 4.01 2.67 -2.34
N ARG A 184 3.86 2.92 -3.64
CA ARG A 184 3.29 1.97 -4.59
C ARG A 184 4.40 1.28 -5.36
N GLY A 185 4.68 0.03 -5.00
CA GLY A 185 5.47 -0.90 -5.80
C GLY A 185 4.66 -1.41 -7.00
N ILE A 186 5.22 -1.28 -8.19
CA ILE A 186 4.60 -1.67 -9.47
C ILE A 186 5.42 -2.80 -10.07
N PHE A 187 4.77 -3.94 -10.29
CA PHE A 187 5.40 -5.18 -10.78
C PHE A 187 4.76 -5.57 -12.11
N ALA A 188 5.21 -4.90 -13.18
CA ALA A 188 4.66 -5.03 -14.53
C ALA A 188 5.24 -6.24 -15.28
N TYR A 189 5.15 -7.42 -14.68
CA TYR A 189 5.58 -8.69 -15.29
C TYR A 189 4.65 -9.83 -14.90
N ALA A 190 4.56 -10.83 -15.77
CA ALA A 190 3.70 -11.97 -15.54
C ALA A 190 4.25 -12.89 -14.45
N VAL A 191 3.34 -13.39 -13.61
CA VAL A 191 3.62 -14.35 -12.53
C VAL A 191 2.78 -15.60 -12.75
N ASP A 192 3.43 -16.74 -12.90
CA ASP A 192 2.79 -18.05 -12.81
C ASP A 192 2.77 -18.48 -11.34
N TYR A 193 1.65 -18.22 -10.68
CA TYR A 193 1.46 -18.43 -9.24
C TYR A 193 1.64 -19.90 -8.82
N LYS A 194 1.37 -20.86 -9.72
CA LYS A 194 1.63 -22.28 -9.44
C LYS A 194 3.12 -22.59 -9.34
N LYS A 195 3.96 -21.89 -10.11
CA LYS A 195 5.41 -22.07 -10.10
C LYS A 195 6.11 -21.18 -9.09
N ASN A 196 5.50 -20.04 -8.78
CA ASN A 196 6.11 -19.01 -7.94
C ASN A 196 5.07 -18.36 -7.03
N ARG A 197 4.61 -19.12 -6.04
CA ARG A 197 3.59 -18.72 -5.06
C ARG A 197 3.99 -17.50 -4.23
N ASP A 198 5.28 -17.38 -3.93
CA ASP A 198 5.78 -16.35 -3.00
C ASP A 198 6.07 -15.00 -3.67
N GLU A 199 5.83 -14.85 -4.98
CA GLU A 199 6.18 -13.62 -5.71
C GLU A 199 5.45 -12.38 -5.20
N ILE A 200 4.17 -12.52 -4.89
CA ILE A 200 3.35 -11.42 -4.36
C ILE A 200 3.84 -11.03 -2.95
N ALA A 201 4.15 -12.02 -2.11
CA ALA A 201 4.71 -11.80 -0.78
C ALA A 201 6.05 -11.06 -0.85
N ARG A 202 6.99 -11.51 -1.70
CA ARG A 202 8.27 -10.83 -1.92
C ARG A 202 8.10 -9.41 -2.46
N SER A 203 7.10 -9.18 -3.29
CA SER A 203 6.79 -7.86 -3.83
C SER A 203 6.33 -6.89 -2.73
N MET A 204 5.56 -7.39 -1.76
CA MET A 204 5.19 -6.61 -0.58
C MET A 204 6.41 -6.28 0.30
N GLU A 205 7.23 -7.28 0.61
CA GLU A 205 8.47 -7.09 1.37
C GLU A 205 9.39 -6.08 0.69
N LYS A 206 9.53 -6.17 -0.64
CA LYS A 206 10.35 -5.25 -1.41
C LYS A 206 9.82 -3.82 -1.37
N THR A 207 8.51 -3.65 -1.46
CA THR A 207 7.85 -2.33 -1.34
C THR A 207 8.07 -1.74 0.05
N ASP A 208 8.00 -2.56 1.10
CA ASP A 208 8.24 -2.13 2.48
C ASP A 208 9.70 -1.76 2.72
N LYS A 209 10.61 -2.60 2.23
CA LYS A 209 12.05 -2.44 2.31
C LYS A 209 12.50 -1.18 1.60
N PHE A 210 11.92 -0.83 0.46
CA PHE A 210 12.22 0.42 -0.23
C PHE A 210 11.87 1.65 0.62
N ILE A 211 10.77 1.61 1.39
CA ILE A 211 10.49 2.67 2.37
C ILE A 211 11.58 2.68 3.44
N ALA A 212 11.84 1.54 4.08
CA ALA A 212 12.73 1.44 5.23
C ALA A 212 14.19 1.79 4.91
N GLU A 213 14.70 1.39 3.75
CA GLU A 213 16.11 1.52 3.39
C GLU A 213 16.41 2.72 2.50
N ASN A 214 15.51 3.08 1.58
CA ASN A 214 15.76 4.16 0.62
C ASN A 214 15.10 5.46 1.04
N VAL A 215 13.80 5.42 1.36
CA VAL A 215 13.05 6.63 1.72
C VAL A 215 13.50 7.17 3.07
N MET A 216 13.63 6.31 4.09
CA MET A 216 14.09 6.76 5.42
C MET A 216 15.55 7.24 5.38
N ASP A 217 16.43 6.56 4.64
CA ASP A 217 17.81 7.02 4.47
C ASP A 217 17.86 8.40 3.80
N PHE A 218 17.12 8.59 2.70
CA PHE A 218 17.00 9.88 2.02
C PHE A 218 16.56 11.00 2.98
N LEU A 219 15.48 10.78 3.75
CA LEU A 219 15.00 11.76 4.72
C LEU A 219 16.04 12.04 5.82
N SER A 220 16.73 11.01 6.32
CA SER A 220 17.73 11.18 7.38
C SER A 220 18.93 12.07 6.99
N ARG A 221 19.19 12.25 5.68
CA ARG A 221 20.31 13.07 5.18
C ARG A 221 20.08 14.57 5.36
N PHE A 222 18.84 15.04 5.27
CA PHE A 222 18.50 16.48 5.38
C PHE A 222 18.54 17.02 6.82
N ASP A 223 18.83 16.18 7.81
CA ASP A 223 19.02 16.61 9.19
C ASP A 223 20.49 16.92 9.51
N LYS A 224 21.44 16.36 8.75
CA LYS A 224 22.89 16.50 9.00
C LYS A 224 23.53 17.75 8.38
N GLU A 225 22.77 18.52 7.61
CA GLU A 225 23.25 19.73 6.91
C GLU A 225 22.71 21.03 7.51
N ALA A 226 22.57 21.09 8.84
CA ALA A 226 22.31 22.32 9.58
C ALA A 226 23.50 22.68 10.49
#